data_AF-A0A662AKX7-F1
#
_entry.id   AF-A0A662AKX7-F1
#
_cell.length_a   1.000
_cell.length_b   1.000
_cell.length_c   1.000
_cell.angle_alpha   90.00
_cell.angle_beta   90.00
_cell.angle_gamma   90.00
#
_symmetry.space_group_name_H-M   'P 1'
#
loop_
_entity.id
_entity.type
_entity.pdbx_description
1 polymer ?
#
loop_
_entity_poly.entity_id
_entity_poly.type
_entity_poly.pdbx_seq_one_letter_code
_entity_poly.pdbx_strand_id
1 'polypeptide(L)'
;MNTCKNCGTHISEKRKYCSFKCRNIYVNKYIRNYDKVKDTNYKKFELKYNENPKKCLLCGKDIEYKKRRNKFCSSSCAAKNTNKNRKGEKRNFSDKAKRNMKRALYKRLNISKRYFNSTYNEKYKFRYKVYSHKCQFKFNLSDYPDEFNFNLINEHGWYKAKNSGNNLNGVSRDHMISIKFGFENKINSNIIAHPANCELMRHNDNVSKHKKCSITLNGLLRKINEWDKKYN
;
A
#
# COMPACT_ATOMS: atom_id res chain seq x y z
N MET A 1 -59.02 22.90 28.28
CA MET A 1 -58.40 21.58 28.00
C MET A 1 -57.03 21.73 27.34
N ASN A 2 -55.98 21.12 27.90
CA ASN A 2 -54.63 21.13 27.32
C ASN A 2 -54.38 19.89 26.45
N THR A 3 -53.38 19.93 25.59
CA THR A 3 -52.92 18.77 24.79
C THR A 3 -51.53 18.32 25.22
N CYS A 4 -51.28 17.01 25.16
CA CYS A 4 -49.98 16.43 25.47
C CYS A 4 -48.93 16.88 24.45
N LYS A 5 -47.83 17.47 24.93
CA LYS A 5 -46.75 17.97 24.06
C LYS A 5 -46.08 16.90 23.18
N ASN A 6 -46.23 15.62 23.52
CA ASN A 6 -45.63 14.52 22.75
C ASN A 6 -46.57 13.90 21.71
N CYS A 7 -47.84 13.67 22.06
CA CYS A 7 -48.77 12.86 21.27
C CYS A 7 -50.11 13.53 20.97
N GLY A 8 -50.32 14.78 21.41
CA GLY A 8 -51.53 15.56 21.10
C GLY A 8 -52.79 15.21 21.91
N THR A 9 -52.81 14.10 22.65
CA THR A 9 -53.98 13.69 23.45
C THR A 9 -54.43 14.77 24.42
N HIS A 10 -55.75 14.99 24.54
CA HIS A 10 -56.33 15.92 25.52
C HIS A 10 -56.02 15.49 26.95
N ILE A 11 -55.64 16.45 27.79
CA ILE A 11 -55.24 16.24 29.18
C ILE A 11 -55.82 17.34 30.08
N SER A 12 -55.91 17.02 31.37
CA SER A 12 -56.25 17.98 32.42
C SER A 12 -55.37 19.22 32.36
N GLU A 13 -55.93 20.39 32.64
CA GLU A 13 -55.26 21.68 32.46
C GLU A 13 -53.96 21.84 33.25
N LYS A 14 -53.80 21.11 34.36
CA LYS A 14 -52.56 21.12 35.16
C LYS A 14 -51.40 20.30 34.58
N ARG A 15 -51.65 19.43 33.58
CA ARG A 15 -50.63 18.50 33.04
C ARG A 15 -50.10 18.99 31.69
N LYS A 16 -48.81 18.71 31.43
CA LYS A 16 -48.12 18.96 30.15
C LYS A 16 -47.99 17.71 29.27
N TYR A 17 -48.13 16.53 29.88
CA TYR A 17 -47.97 15.23 29.23
C TYR A 17 -49.06 14.28 29.73
N CYS A 18 -49.54 13.39 28.86
CA CYS A 18 -50.54 12.37 29.21
C CYS A 18 -49.96 11.20 30.02
N SER A 19 -48.65 10.97 29.94
CA SER A 19 -47.96 9.89 30.65
C SER A 19 -46.48 10.20 30.87
N PHE A 20 -45.84 9.48 31.81
CA PHE A 20 -44.40 9.53 32.01
C PHE A 20 -43.62 9.10 30.76
N LYS A 21 -44.14 8.11 30.01
CA LYS A 21 -43.60 7.68 28.72
C LYS A 21 -43.55 8.83 27.71
N CYS A 22 -44.66 9.57 27.55
CA CYS A 22 -44.72 10.72 26.66
C CYS A 22 -43.78 11.85 27.08
N ARG A 23 -43.64 12.10 28.39
CA ARG A 23 -42.64 13.06 28.90
C ARG A 23 -41.23 12.64 28.49
N ASN A 24 -40.84 11.39 28.71
CA ASN A 24 -39.48 10.93 28.41
C ASN A 24 -39.16 10.97 26.92
N ILE A 25 -40.11 10.59 26.06
CA ILE A 25 -39.94 10.68 24.60
C ILE A 25 -39.71 12.13 24.18
N TYR A 26 -40.57 13.04 24.63
CA TYR A 26 -40.47 14.45 24.29
C TYR A 26 -39.16 15.07 24.81
N VAL A 27 -38.82 14.82 26.07
CA VAL A 27 -37.58 15.32 26.70
C VAL A 27 -36.36 14.81 25.95
N ASN A 28 -36.30 13.51 25.65
CA ASN A 28 -35.16 12.94 24.91
C ASN A 28 -35.08 13.49 23.49
N LYS A 29 -36.21 13.62 22.79
CA LYS A 29 -36.21 14.02 21.38
C LYS A 29 -35.96 15.51 21.17
N TYR A 30 -36.50 16.36 22.03
CA TYR A 30 -36.55 17.82 21.78
C TYR A 30 -35.82 18.67 22.81
N ILE A 31 -35.60 18.16 24.03
CA ILE A 31 -34.98 18.95 25.11
C ILE A 31 -33.52 18.53 25.34
N ARG A 32 -33.22 17.22 25.29
CA ARG A 32 -31.87 16.71 25.49
C ARG A 32 -31.05 16.86 24.22
N ASN A 33 -29.98 17.65 24.32
CA ASN A 33 -28.95 17.71 23.30
C ASN A 33 -27.93 16.59 23.52
N TYR A 34 -28.18 15.42 22.90
CA TYR A 34 -27.31 14.25 23.03
C TYR A 34 -25.92 14.47 22.41
N ASP A 35 -25.78 15.37 21.44
CA ASP A 35 -24.49 15.68 20.83
C ASP A 35 -23.55 16.34 21.86
N LYS A 36 -24.05 17.30 22.64
CA LYS A 36 -23.29 17.95 23.72
C LYS A 36 -22.85 16.98 24.83
N VAL A 37 -23.68 16.00 25.17
CA VAL A 37 -23.40 15.02 26.26
C VAL A 37 -22.48 13.88 25.80
N LYS A 38 -22.58 13.49 24.53
CA LYS A 38 -21.75 12.44 23.93
C LYS A 38 -20.28 12.87 23.88
N ASP A 39 -20.01 14.12 23.49
CA ASP A 39 -18.66 14.65 23.38
C ASP A 39 -17.98 14.82 24.75
N THR A 40 -18.72 15.26 25.77
CA THR A 40 -18.19 15.43 27.13
C THR A 40 -17.78 14.09 27.74
N ASN A 41 -18.63 13.06 27.63
CA ASN A 41 -18.30 11.74 28.15
C ASN A 41 -17.16 11.08 27.36
N TYR A 42 -17.20 11.15 26.02
CA TYR A 42 -16.12 10.62 25.19
C TYR A 42 -14.76 11.22 25.56
N LYS A 43 -14.68 12.56 25.66
CA LYS A 43 -13.45 13.29 26.06
C LYS A 43 -13.01 12.91 27.46
N LYS A 44 -13.94 12.81 28.43
CA LYS A 44 -13.63 12.40 29.80
C LYS A 44 -12.99 11.01 29.86
N PHE A 45 -13.55 10.04 29.13
CA PHE A 45 -12.99 8.68 29.09
C PHE A 45 -11.68 8.59 28.30
N GLU A 46 -11.53 9.38 27.24
CA GLU A 46 -10.29 9.46 26.46
C GLU A 46 -9.14 10.04 27.29
N LEU A 47 -9.38 11.13 28.03
CA LEU A 47 -8.41 11.70 28.97
C LEU A 47 -7.98 10.67 30.01
N LYS A 48 -8.95 10.03 30.70
CA LYS A 48 -8.66 8.99 31.69
C LYS A 48 -7.89 7.80 31.11
N TYR A 49 -8.17 7.42 29.87
CA TYR A 49 -7.44 6.34 29.21
C TYR A 49 -6.01 6.76 28.85
N ASN A 50 -5.80 7.99 28.41
CA ASN A 50 -4.49 8.51 28.02
C ASN A 50 -3.52 8.68 29.21
N GLU A 51 -4.02 8.69 30.46
CA GLU A 51 -3.18 8.62 31.66
C GLU A 51 -2.42 7.29 31.78
N ASN A 52 -3.04 6.18 31.35
CA ASN A 52 -2.42 4.85 31.33
C ASN A 52 -2.96 4.00 30.17
N PRO A 53 -2.51 4.30 28.93
CA PRO A 53 -3.04 3.66 27.75
C PRO A 53 -2.61 2.19 27.67
N LYS A 54 -3.47 1.34 27.12
CA LYS A 54 -3.14 -0.06 26.88
C LYS A 54 -1.99 -0.15 25.89
N LYS A 55 -0.95 -0.92 26.23
CA LYS A 55 0.22 -1.14 25.37
C LYS A 55 0.02 -2.31 24.41
N CYS A 56 0.60 -2.21 23.22
CA CYS A 56 0.63 -3.26 22.22
C CYS A 56 1.45 -4.46 22.71
N LEU A 57 0.87 -5.66 22.66
CA LEU A 57 1.54 -6.88 23.13
C LEU A 57 2.80 -7.26 22.31
N LEU A 58 2.95 -6.73 21.09
CA LEU A 58 4.11 -7.04 20.26
C LEU A 58 5.22 -5.98 20.35
N CYS A 59 4.89 -4.69 20.28
CA CYS A 59 5.86 -3.61 20.12
C CYS A 59 5.87 -2.60 21.27
N GLY A 60 5.05 -2.78 22.31
CA GLY A 60 4.99 -1.90 23.47
C GLY A 60 4.37 -0.52 23.24
N LYS A 61 4.08 -0.13 21.99
CA LYS A 61 3.46 1.16 21.66
C LYS A 61 2.05 1.28 22.25
N ASP A 62 1.71 2.48 22.69
CA ASP A 62 0.38 2.79 23.21
C ASP A 62 -0.69 2.64 22.12
N ILE A 63 -1.82 2.04 22.49
CA ILE A 63 -2.96 1.83 21.60
C ILE A 63 -3.88 3.05 21.71
N GLU A 64 -4.15 3.69 20.58
CA GLU A 64 -5.10 4.82 20.47
C GLU A 64 -6.46 4.51 21.12
N TYR A 65 -7.09 5.49 21.78
CA TYR A 65 -8.36 5.31 22.49
C TYR A 65 -9.49 4.73 21.60
N LYS A 66 -9.54 5.13 20.32
CA LYS A 66 -10.47 4.57 19.33
C LYS A 66 -10.31 3.06 19.14
N LYS A 67 -9.11 2.55 19.38
CA LYS A 67 -8.70 1.14 19.26
C LYS A 67 -8.48 0.46 20.60
N ARG A 68 -8.87 1.06 21.73
CA ARG A 68 -8.63 0.57 23.11
C ARG A 68 -9.02 -0.89 23.39
N ARG A 69 -9.97 -1.44 22.63
CA ARG A 69 -10.39 -2.86 22.73
C ARG A 69 -9.35 -3.82 22.13
N ASN A 70 -8.48 -3.35 21.24
CA ASN A 70 -7.49 -4.16 20.56
C ASN A 70 -6.37 -4.62 21.51
N LYS A 71 -5.70 -5.72 21.14
CA LYS A 71 -4.48 -6.19 21.81
C LYS A 71 -3.19 -5.66 21.15
N PHE A 72 -3.31 -5.15 19.92
CA PHE A 72 -2.20 -4.68 19.11
C PHE A 72 -2.50 -3.30 18.54
N CYS A 73 -1.47 -2.47 18.34
CA CYS A 73 -1.61 -1.13 17.78
C CYS A 73 -1.99 -1.11 16.29
N SER A 74 -1.71 -2.19 15.56
CA SER A 74 -2.00 -2.32 14.13
C SER A 74 -2.25 -3.77 13.71
N SER A 75 -2.90 -3.94 12.56
CA SER A 75 -3.06 -5.24 11.88
C SER A 75 -1.70 -5.89 11.60
N SER A 76 -0.69 -5.09 11.25
CA SER A 76 0.68 -5.57 11.05
C SER A 76 1.29 -6.18 12.31
N CYS A 77 1.09 -5.55 13.48
CA CYS A 77 1.56 -6.10 14.75
C CYS A 77 0.80 -7.38 15.12
N ALA A 78 -0.52 -7.42 14.93
CA ALA A 78 -1.30 -8.62 15.14
C ALA A 78 -0.80 -9.79 14.25
N ALA A 79 -0.60 -9.52 12.96
CA ALA A 79 -0.12 -10.51 12.00
C ALA A 79 1.29 -11.02 12.34
N LYS A 80 2.23 -10.12 12.69
CA LYS A 80 3.59 -10.50 13.12
C LYS A 80 3.56 -11.41 14.34
N ASN A 81 2.72 -11.09 15.34
CA ASN A 81 2.59 -11.92 16.53
C ASN A 81 2.04 -13.31 16.21
N THR A 82 0.99 -13.39 15.38
CA THR A 82 0.43 -14.68 14.93
C THR A 82 1.44 -15.49 14.11
N ASN A 83 2.20 -14.83 13.24
CA ASN A 83 3.16 -15.49 12.37
C ASN A 83 4.43 -15.94 13.11
N LYS A 84 4.82 -15.30 14.22
CA LYS A 84 6.00 -15.66 15.02
C LYS A 84 6.01 -17.14 15.44
N ASN A 85 4.84 -17.67 15.80
CA ASN A 85 4.69 -19.06 16.25
C ASN A 85 4.25 -20.02 15.13
N ARG A 86 4.08 -19.52 13.90
CA ARG A 86 3.64 -20.33 12.77
C ARG A 86 4.85 -21.04 12.19
N LYS A 87 5.10 -22.28 12.61
CA LYS A 87 6.06 -23.17 11.93
C LYS A 87 5.56 -23.37 10.49
N GLY A 88 6.38 -23.01 9.52
CA GLY A 88 6.06 -23.21 8.11
C GLY A 88 6.00 -24.70 7.81
N GLU A 89 4.81 -25.29 7.87
CA GLU A 89 4.61 -26.64 7.37
C GLU A 89 4.91 -26.67 5.88
N LYS A 90 5.85 -27.50 5.46
CA LYS A 90 6.05 -27.83 4.05
C LYS A 90 4.80 -28.56 3.58
N ARG A 91 3.90 -27.82 2.95
CA ARG A 91 2.71 -28.41 2.33
C ARG A 91 3.14 -29.21 1.11
N ASN A 92 3.00 -30.53 1.18
CA ASN A 92 3.13 -31.40 0.02
C ASN A 92 1.90 -31.22 -0.86
N PHE A 93 1.96 -30.26 -1.78
CA PHE A 93 0.88 -30.01 -2.72
C PHE A 93 0.74 -31.16 -3.71
N SER A 94 -0.49 -31.61 -3.94
CA SER A 94 -0.78 -32.52 -5.05
C SER A 94 -0.41 -31.89 -6.39
N ASP A 95 -0.14 -32.71 -7.41
CA ASP A 95 0.22 -32.18 -8.73
C ASP A 95 -0.93 -31.40 -9.39
N LYS A 96 -2.18 -31.68 -9.00
CA LYS A 96 -3.35 -30.87 -9.38
C LYS A 96 -3.25 -29.47 -8.78
N ALA A 97 -2.89 -29.34 -7.50
CA ALA A 97 -2.70 -28.06 -6.84
C ALA A 97 -1.52 -27.27 -7.44
N LYS A 98 -0.39 -27.92 -7.71
CA LYS A 98 0.75 -27.31 -8.42
C LYS A 98 0.34 -26.74 -9.78
N ARG A 99 -0.43 -27.50 -10.57
CA ARG A 99 -0.96 -27.07 -11.87
C ARG A 99 -1.89 -25.86 -11.76
N ASN A 100 -2.77 -25.83 -10.75
CA ASN A 100 -3.68 -24.71 -10.51
C ASN A 100 -2.95 -23.42 -10.11
N MET A 101 -1.94 -23.52 -9.25
CA MET A 101 -1.08 -22.37 -8.90
C MET A 101 -0.38 -21.81 -10.14
N LYS A 102 0.14 -22.68 -11.01
CA LYS A 102 0.77 -22.28 -12.28
C LYS A 102 -0.22 -21.56 -13.21
N ARG A 103 -1.46 -22.08 -13.33
CA ARG A 103 -2.53 -21.45 -14.13
C ARG A 103 -2.91 -20.07 -13.59
N ALA A 104 -3.00 -19.91 -12.27
CA ALA A 104 -3.30 -18.62 -11.65
C ALA A 104 -2.22 -17.57 -11.95
N LEU A 105 -0.93 -17.97 -11.86
CA LEU A 105 0.20 -17.12 -12.24
C LEU A 105 0.10 -16.68 -13.71
N TYR A 106 -0.21 -17.62 -14.62
CA TYR A 106 -0.35 -17.30 -16.05
C TYR A 106 -1.49 -16.34 -16.33
N LYS A 107 -2.64 -16.51 -15.66
CA LYS A 107 -3.76 -15.57 -15.77
C LYS A 107 -3.34 -14.18 -15.28
N ARG A 108 -2.66 -14.08 -14.13
CA ARG A 108 -2.15 -12.82 -13.57
C ARG A 108 -1.16 -12.11 -14.50
N LEU A 109 -0.32 -12.87 -15.21
CA LEU A 109 0.66 -12.33 -16.14
C LEU A 109 0.10 -12.14 -17.57
N ASN A 110 -1.18 -12.43 -17.78
CA ASN A 110 -1.88 -12.43 -19.06
C ASN A 110 -1.17 -13.29 -20.14
N ILE A 111 -0.98 -14.58 -19.83
CA ILE A 111 -0.24 -15.56 -20.67
C ILE A 111 -1.17 -16.71 -21.04
N SER A 112 -1.27 -17.03 -22.34
CA SER A 112 -2.14 -18.12 -22.85
C SER A 112 -1.54 -19.50 -22.60
N LYS A 113 -2.40 -20.54 -22.51
CA LYS A 113 -1.97 -21.95 -22.34
C LYS A 113 -1.15 -22.49 -23.53
N ARG A 114 -1.19 -21.84 -24.70
CA ARG A 114 -0.54 -22.30 -25.95
C ARG A 114 0.99 -22.31 -25.86
N TYR A 115 1.57 -21.60 -24.89
CA TYR A 115 3.02 -21.50 -24.63
C TYR A 115 3.71 -22.81 -24.20
N PHE A 116 2.97 -23.91 -23.93
CA PHE A 116 3.58 -25.17 -23.46
C PHE A 116 4.22 -25.99 -24.60
N ASN A 117 3.68 -25.87 -25.83
CA ASN A 117 4.22 -26.52 -27.04
C ASN A 117 5.05 -25.54 -27.89
N SER A 118 5.55 -24.48 -27.27
CA SER A 118 6.08 -23.35 -28.01
C SER A 118 7.51 -23.53 -28.51
N THR A 119 7.80 -22.85 -29.61
CA THR A 119 9.17 -22.69 -30.13
C THR A 119 10.11 -22.10 -29.06
N TYR A 120 11.42 -22.29 -29.24
CA TYR A 120 12.47 -21.74 -28.36
C TYR A 120 12.27 -20.23 -28.10
N ASN A 121 11.88 -19.47 -29.13
CA ASN A 121 11.65 -18.03 -29.05
C ASN A 121 10.52 -17.63 -28.10
N GLU A 122 9.46 -18.42 -27.99
CA GLU A 122 8.36 -18.17 -27.04
C GLU A 122 8.78 -18.45 -25.60
N LYS A 123 9.59 -19.50 -25.36
CA LYS A 123 10.17 -19.77 -24.03
C LYS A 123 11.14 -18.66 -23.60
N TYR A 124 11.95 -18.16 -24.52
CA TYR A 124 12.82 -17.01 -24.30
C TYR A 124 12.01 -15.76 -23.90
N LYS A 125 11.00 -15.39 -24.70
CA LYS A 125 10.10 -14.26 -24.42
C LYS A 125 9.43 -14.40 -23.05
N PHE A 126 8.98 -15.60 -22.69
CA PHE A 126 8.39 -15.87 -21.37
C PHE A 126 9.38 -15.64 -20.23
N ARG A 127 10.58 -16.24 -20.30
CA ARG A 127 11.60 -16.08 -19.26
C ARG A 127 12.04 -14.63 -19.10
N TYR A 128 12.21 -13.94 -20.22
CA TYR A 128 12.53 -12.51 -20.24
C TYR A 128 11.41 -11.69 -19.58
N LYS A 129 10.14 -11.93 -19.91
CA LYS A 129 9.00 -11.23 -19.31
C LYS A 129 8.94 -11.43 -17.79
N VAL A 130 9.16 -12.65 -17.30
CA VAL A 130 9.21 -12.95 -15.86
C VAL A 130 10.38 -12.23 -15.19
N TYR A 131 11.57 -12.26 -15.82
CA TYR A 131 12.75 -11.57 -15.32
C TYR A 131 12.55 -10.05 -15.26
N SER A 132 12.03 -9.46 -16.33
CA SER A 132 11.73 -8.03 -16.44
C SER A 132 10.78 -7.56 -15.35
N HIS A 133 9.72 -8.32 -15.06
CA HIS A 133 8.82 -8.00 -13.97
C HIS A 133 9.51 -8.01 -12.59
N LYS A 134 10.45 -8.93 -12.36
CA LYS A 134 11.24 -8.96 -11.12
C LYS A 134 12.22 -7.80 -10.98
N CYS A 135 12.64 -7.20 -12.10
CA CYS A 135 13.59 -6.09 -12.15
C CYS A 135 12.94 -4.71 -11.95
N GLN A 136 11.62 -4.64 -11.79
CA GLN A 136 10.93 -3.38 -11.54
C GLN A 136 11.37 -2.78 -10.20
N PHE A 137 11.63 -1.48 -10.19
CA PHE A 137 11.97 -0.73 -8.99
C PHE A 137 10.83 -0.80 -7.96
N LYS A 138 11.19 -1.06 -6.69
CA LYS A 138 10.24 -1.21 -5.58
C LYS A 138 10.33 -0.08 -4.54
N PHE A 139 11.00 1.02 -4.88
CA PHE A 139 11.23 2.17 -4.01
C PHE A 139 10.57 3.43 -4.60
N ASN A 140 10.37 4.45 -3.75
CA ASN A 140 9.94 5.77 -4.21
C ASN A 140 11.14 6.69 -4.33
N LEU A 141 11.14 7.56 -5.34
CA LEU A 141 12.25 8.51 -5.55
C LEU A 141 12.37 9.49 -4.36
N SER A 142 11.25 9.85 -3.74
CA SER A 142 11.20 10.72 -2.56
C SER A 142 11.92 10.14 -1.35
N ASP A 143 12.13 8.82 -1.31
CA ASP A 143 12.86 8.18 -0.21
C ASP A 143 14.37 8.51 -0.28
N TYR A 144 14.87 8.95 -1.44
CA TYR A 144 16.28 9.28 -1.69
C TYR A 144 16.42 10.57 -2.52
N PRO A 145 16.05 11.73 -1.95
CA PRO A 145 15.97 12.99 -2.69
C PRO A 145 17.34 13.42 -3.27
N ASP A 146 18.43 13.13 -2.57
CA ASP A 146 19.78 13.56 -2.94
C ASP A 146 20.42 12.68 -4.02
N GLU A 147 19.84 11.51 -4.29
CA GLU A 147 20.40 10.52 -5.23
C GLU A 147 19.91 10.73 -6.67
N PHE A 148 18.85 11.52 -6.85
CA PHE A 148 18.20 11.71 -8.15
C PHE A 148 18.12 13.18 -8.51
N ASN A 149 18.36 13.49 -9.79
CA ASN A 149 18.28 14.86 -10.28
C ASN A 149 16.81 15.28 -10.50
N PHE A 150 16.15 15.75 -9.43
CA PHE A 150 14.78 16.25 -9.51
C PHE A 150 14.63 17.53 -10.33
N ASN A 151 15.72 18.27 -10.59
CA ASN A 151 15.67 19.46 -11.46
C ASN A 151 15.19 19.09 -12.86
N LEU A 152 15.56 17.90 -13.36
CA LEU A 152 15.10 17.42 -14.66
C LEU A 152 13.57 17.26 -14.71
N ILE A 153 12.96 16.83 -13.60
CA ILE A 153 11.50 16.71 -13.49
C ILE A 153 10.86 18.09 -13.40
N ASN A 154 11.49 19.04 -12.71
CA ASN A 154 10.99 20.41 -12.63
C ASN A 154 11.00 21.09 -14.00
N GLU A 155 12.02 20.83 -14.81
CA GLU A 155 12.18 21.43 -16.15
C GLU A 155 11.26 20.80 -17.20
N HIS A 156 11.17 19.47 -17.24
CA HIS A 156 10.49 18.77 -18.34
C HIS A 156 9.20 18.07 -17.92
N GLY A 157 8.89 18.03 -16.63
CA GLY A 157 7.78 17.27 -16.06
C GLY A 157 7.95 15.75 -16.21
N TRP A 158 6.99 15.00 -15.68
CA TRP A 158 6.93 13.55 -15.88
C TRP A 158 6.45 13.19 -17.28
N TYR A 159 7.04 12.13 -17.86
CA TYR A 159 6.55 11.53 -19.10
C TYR A 159 5.08 11.13 -18.96
N LYS A 160 4.29 11.50 -19.97
CA LYS A 160 2.87 11.15 -20.08
C LYS A 160 2.55 10.75 -21.50
N ALA A 161 1.94 9.58 -21.67
CA ALA A 161 1.50 9.11 -22.97
C ALA A 161 0.44 10.05 -23.58
N LYS A 162 0.27 10.00 -24.92
CA LYS A 162 -0.65 10.88 -25.66
C LYS A 162 -2.09 10.86 -25.13
N ASN A 163 -2.57 9.69 -24.69
CA ASN A 163 -3.89 9.49 -24.11
C ASN A 163 -3.97 9.76 -22.59
N SER A 164 -2.88 10.22 -21.97
CA SER A 164 -2.77 10.39 -20.51
C SER A 164 -2.01 11.66 -20.13
N GLY A 165 -2.24 12.76 -20.88
CA GLY A 165 -1.66 14.08 -20.61
C GLY A 165 -0.55 14.53 -21.56
N ASN A 166 -0.16 13.71 -22.53
CA ASN A 166 0.61 14.11 -23.72
C ASN A 166 1.93 14.87 -23.46
N ASN A 167 2.76 14.38 -22.54
CA ASN A 167 4.12 14.87 -22.34
C ASN A 167 5.14 13.81 -22.83
N LEU A 168 5.31 13.74 -24.15
CA LEU A 168 6.18 12.74 -24.77
C LEU A 168 7.67 12.99 -24.48
N ASN A 169 8.04 14.22 -24.14
CA ASN A 169 9.43 14.60 -23.82
C ASN A 169 9.71 14.65 -22.31
N GLY A 170 8.77 14.19 -21.48
CA GLY A 170 8.94 14.20 -20.03
C GLY A 170 9.97 13.18 -19.53
N VAL A 171 10.28 13.27 -18.25
CA VAL A 171 11.25 12.41 -17.55
C VAL A 171 10.64 11.04 -17.25
N SER A 172 11.45 10.01 -17.37
CA SER A 172 11.12 8.64 -16.99
C SER A 172 12.23 8.04 -16.12
N ARG A 173 11.88 7.03 -15.33
CA ARG A 173 12.85 6.18 -14.64
C ARG A 173 13.38 5.15 -15.61
N ASP A 174 14.68 5.01 -15.70
CA ASP A 174 15.33 3.98 -16.52
C ASP A 174 16.40 3.22 -15.73
N HIS A 175 16.80 2.06 -16.25
CA HIS A 175 17.90 1.28 -15.70
C HIS A 175 19.22 1.65 -16.39
N MET A 176 20.25 2.01 -15.62
CA MET A 176 21.59 2.25 -16.15
C MET A 176 22.14 0.99 -16.83
N ILE A 177 22.05 -0.16 -16.16
CA ILE A 177 22.19 -1.48 -16.81
C ILE A 177 20.83 -2.00 -17.21
N SER A 178 20.62 -2.14 -18.52
CA SER A 178 19.34 -2.58 -19.07
C SER A 178 18.92 -3.97 -18.55
N ILE A 179 17.61 -4.16 -18.38
CA ILE A 179 17.02 -5.45 -18.01
C ILE A 179 17.41 -6.55 -19.01
N LYS A 180 17.49 -6.22 -20.30
CA LYS A 180 17.86 -7.16 -21.35
C LYS A 180 19.30 -7.66 -21.18
N PHE A 181 20.24 -6.75 -20.96
CA PHE A 181 21.62 -7.11 -20.65
C PHE A 181 21.70 -8.00 -19.40
N GLY A 182 20.96 -7.64 -18.35
CA GLY A 182 20.84 -8.44 -17.13
C GLY A 182 20.37 -9.86 -17.39
N PHE A 183 19.34 -10.01 -18.22
CA PHE A 183 18.77 -11.31 -18.57
C PHE A 183 19.73 -12.18 -19.39
N GLU A 184 20.33 -11.60 -20.44
CA GLU A 184 21.25 -12.31 -21.34
C GLU A 184 22.52 -12.76 -20.61
N ASN A 185 23.00 -11.96 -19.64
CA ASN A 185 24.17 -12.27 -18.81
C ASN A 185 23.84 -13.00 -17.49
N LYS A 186 22.59 -13.45 -17.31
CA LYS A 186 22.12 -14.20 -16.12
C LYS A 186 22.40 -13.47 -14.79
N ILE A 187 22.38 -12.14 -14.80
CA ILE A 187 22.56 -11.32 -13.59
C ILE A 187 21.35 -11.52 -12.67
N ASN A 188 21.55 -11.46 -11.36
CA ASN A 188 20.45 -11.57 -10.41
C ASN A 188 19.48 -10.38 -10.57
N SER A 189 18.18 -10.65 -10.65
CA SER A 189 17.16 -9.60 -10.80
C SER A 189 17.18 -8.58 -9.66
N ASN A 190 17.64 -8.96 -8.46
CA ASN A 190 17.75 -8.03 -7.33
C ASN A 190 18.83 -6.97 -7.55
N ILE A 191 19.92 -7.31 -8.26
CA ILE A 191 20.98 -6.35 -8.64
C ILE A 191 20.41 -5.35 -9.65
N ILE A 192 19.68 -5.83 -10.65
CA ILE A 192 19.07 -4.96 -11.67
C ILE A 192 17.96 -4.09 -11.07
N ALA A 193 17.16 -4.62 -10.14
CA ALA A 193 16.09 -3.90 -9.47
C ALA A 193 16.56 -2.88 -8.41
N HIS A 194 17.87 -2.82 -8.13
CA HIS A 194 18.41 -2.01 -7.06
C HIS A 194 18.23 -0.50 -7.33
N PRO A 195 17.93 0.34 -6.32
CA PRO A 195 17.83 1.80 -6.48
C PRO A 195 19.05 2.43 -7.14
N ALA A 196 20.25 1.98 -6.78
CA ALA A 196 21.51 2.41 -7.38
C ALA A 196 21.65 2.11 -8.89
N ASN A 197 20.76 1.32 -9.51
CA ASN A 197 20.70 1.11 -10.95
C ASN A 197 19.71 2.05 -11.65
N CYS A 198 18.95 2.86 -10.90
CA CYS A 198 17.95 3.78 -11.44
C CYS A 198 18.62 5.09 -11.88
N GLU A 199 18.17 5.61 -13.01
CA GLU A 199 18.55 6.92 -13.55
C GLU A 199 17.29 7.66 -14.01
N LEU A 200 17.26 8.97 -13.79
CA LEU A 200 16.24 9.85 -14.35
C LEU A 200 16.76 10.43 -15.66
N MET A 201 16.01 10.21 -16.74
CA MET A 201 16.34 10.76 -18.05
C MET A 201 15.08 11.06 -18.85
N ARG A 202 15.18 11.94 -19.85
CA ARG A 202 14.05 12.23 -20.74
C ARG A 202 13.68 10.98 -21.54
N HIS A 203 12.39 10.82 -21.80
CA HIS A 203 11.88 9.63 -22.49
C HIS A 203 12.51 9.45 -23.88
N ASN A 204 12.72 10.53 -24.63
CA ASN A 204 13.35 10.48 -25.96
C ASN A 204 14.80 9.99 -25.91
N ASP A 205 15.55 10.37 -24.87
CA ASP A 205 16.92 9.91 -24.66
C ASP A 205 16.93 8.41 -24.31
N ASN A 206 15.97 7.97 -23.48
CA ASN A 206 15.79 6.55 -23.16
C ASN A 206 15.47 5.72 -24.42
N VAL A 207 14.53 6.18 -25.25
CA VAL A 207 14.21 5.53 -26.53
C VAL A 207 15.46 5.43 -27.42
N SER A 208 16.26 6.49 -27.49
CA SER A 208 17.49 6.55 -28.29
C SER A 208 18.60 5.63 -27.76
N LYS A 209 18.68 5.43 -26.45
CA LYS A 209 19.64 4.54 -25.77
C LYS A 209 19.44 3.07 -26.15
N HIS A 210 18.20 2.65 -26.41
CA HIS A 210 17.81 1.30 -26.81
C HIS A 210 18.39 0.19 -25.92
N LYS A 211 19.51 -0.45 -26.33
CA LYS A 211 20.14 -1.59 -25.61
C LYS A 211 21.44 -1.19 -24.90
N LYS A 212 21.87 0.06 -25.03
CA LYS A 212 23.13 0.54 -24.46
C LYS A 212 22.99 0.65 -22.94
N CYS A 213 24.03 0.26 -22.21
CA CYS A 213 24.09 0.45 -20.77
C CYS A 213 24.91 1.71 -20.47
N SER A 214 24.45 2.53 -19.52
CA SER A 214 25.18 3.75 -19.10
C SER A 214 26.43 3.41 -18.28
N ILE A 215 26.48 2.22 -17.67
CA ILE A 215 27.57 1.77 -16.79
C ILE A 215 27.91 0.28 -17.01
N THR A 216 29.08 -0.14 -16.54
CA THR A 216 29.50 -1.56 -16.51
C THR A 216 28.93 -2.28 -15.28
N LEU A 217 28.88 -3.62 -15.32
CA LEU A 217 28.41 -4.42 -14.18
C LEU A 217 29.21 -4.17 -12.90
N ASN A 218 30.53 -4.10 -13.01
CA ASN A 218 31.40 -3.82 -11.86
C ASN A 218 31.15 -2.40 -11.31
N GLY A 219 30.91 -1.43 -12.20
CA GLY A 219 30.52 -0.08 -11.81
C GLY A 219 29.20 -0.05 -11.03
N LEU A 220 28.21 -0.83 -11.47
CA LEU A 220 26.95 -0.98 -10.75
C LEU A 220 27.14 -1.63 -9.38
N LEU A 221 27.91 -2.71 -9.28
CA LEU A 221 28.16 -3.40 -8.01
C LEU A 221 28.85 -2.48 -6.99
N ARG A 222 29.78 -1.62 -7.45
CA ARG A 222 30.39 -0.60 -6.60
C ARG A 222 29.35 0.41 -6.10
N LYS A 223 28.51 0.95 -6.98
CA LYS A 223 27.41 1.86 -6.60
C LYS A 223 26.44 1.23 -5.61
N ILE A 224 26.11 -0.05 -5.77
CA ILE A 224 25.25 -0.79 -4.84
C ILE A 224 25.90 -0.85 -3.45
N ASN A 225 27.19 -1.18 -3.37
CA ASN A 225 27.91 -1.23 -2.10
C ASN A 225 27.95 0.14 -1.41
N GLU A 226 28.23 1.21 -2.15
CA GLU A 226 28.20 2.59 -1.64
C GLU A 226 26.80 2.97 -1.13
N TRP A 227 25.75 2.61 -1.88
CA TRP A 227 24.36 2.84 -1.51
C TRP A 227 23.98 2.08 -0.24
N ASP A 228 24.31 0.79 -0.18
CA ASP A 228 24.02 -0.06 0.97
C ASP A 228 24.71 0.45 2.23
N LYS A 229 25.95 0.94 2.13
CA LYS A 229 26.65 1.58 3.27
C LYS A 229 25.99 2.86 3.74
N LYS A 230 25.35 3.61 2.84
CA LYS A 230 24.70 4.88 3.15
C LYS A 230 23.33 4.70 3.81
N TYR A 231 22.61 3.62 3.47
CA TYR A 231 21.19 3.46 3.81
C TYR A 231 20.80 2.18 4.56
N ASN A 232 21.72 1.22 4.78
CA ASN A 232 21.51 0.05 5.66
C ASN A 232 22.31 0.15 6.95
#